data_AF-A0A6A6ARG3-F1
#
_entry.id   AF-A0A6A6ARG3-F1
#
_cell.length_a   1.000
_cell.length_b   1.000
_cell.length_c   1.000
_cell.angle_alpha   90.00
_cell.angle_beta   90.00
_cell.angle_gamma   90.00
#
_symmetry.space_group_name_H-M   'P 1'
#
loop_
_entity.id
_entity.type
_entity.pdbx_description
1 polymer ?
#
loop_
_entity_poly.entity_id
_entity_poly.type
_entity_poly.pdbx_seq_one_letter_code
_entity_poly.pdbx_strand_id
1 'polypeptide(L)'
;FFDLWYKKNVHVGSLDDDLARQVALPCYMFDHASGFAEVTKWLAYNFAGHITEKRPKGFKWHHMRLAPPDFVGPMNHARGSLRTSIHRGIWSGIGSLLTRGPYVCKCDSWASTAGHYFAGLVNTTAYPLEKTFSKSSVMMILADLKSFTMKQHGSCSLCSTDWEGEVAHARVMALRYFDGLCIDCMDRSRPKRENGDVDYWRQLESIDGRWDENCRIRHDEPSWYISWCGRAEHRQKLV
;
A
#
# COMPACT_ATOMS: atom_id res chain seq x y z
N PHE A 1 -6.09 29.53 -4.75
CA PHE A 1 -7.55 29.29 -4.95
C PHE A 1 -7.90 27.84 -4.67
N PHE A 2 -7.31 26.87 -5.37
CA PHE A 2 -7.65 25.45 -5.22
C PHE A 2 -7.43 24.92 -3.79
N ASP A 3 -6.35 25.31 -3.10
CA ASP A 3 -6.11 24.86 -1.71
C ASP A 3 -7.27 25.22 -0.76
N LEU A 4 -7.79 26.44 -0.89
CA LEU A 4 -8.93 26.91 -0.09
C LEU A 4 -10.21 26.15 -0.46
N TRP A 5 -10.41 25.86 -1.74
CA TRP A 5 -11.52 25.05 -2.21
C TRP A 5 -11.41 23.62 -1.68
N TYR A 6 -10.25 22.97 -1.78
CA TYR A 6 -10.02 21.61 -1.32
C TYR A 6 -10.27 21.51 0.19
N LYS A 7 -9.65 22.39 0.99
CA LYS A 7 -9.85 22.41 2.45
C LYS A 7 -11.31 22.60 2.88
N LYS A 8 -12.09 23.35 2.10
CA LYS A 8 -13.51 23.61 2.39
C LYS A 8 -14.45 22.50 1.95
N ASN A 9 -14.14 21.80 0.85
CA ASN A 9 -15.08 20.89 0.19
C ASN A 9 -14.67 19.42 0.26
N VAL A 10 -13.42 19.12 0.59
CA VAL A 10 -12.90 17.76 0.67
C VAL A 10 -12.59 17.44 2.12
N HIS A 11 -13.33 16.47 2.66
CA HIS A 11 -13.14 15.94 4.00
C HIS A 11 -12.80 14.46 3.89
N VAL A 12 -11.55 14.10 4.17
CA VAL A 12 -11.04 12.75 3.89
C VAL A 12 -11.69 11.67 4.75
N GLY A 13 -12.16 12.03 5.95
CA GLY A 13 -12.97 11.13 6.78
C GLY A 13 -14.35 10.79 6.20
N SER A 14 -14.83 11.55 5.21
CA SER A 14 -16.11 11.33 4.53
C SER A 14 -15.97 11.20 3.02
N LEU A 15 -14.78 10.85 2.52
CA LEU A 15 -14.60 10.52 1.11
C LEU A 15 -15.39 9.24 0.79
N ASP A 16 -15.97 9.22 -0.41
CA ASP A 16 -16.47 8.02 -1.04
C ASP A 16 -15.67 7.70 -2.31
N ASP A 17 -15.88 6.49 -2.84
CA ASP A 17 -15.17 5.96 -4.00
C ASP A 17 -15.31 6.84 -5.26
N ASP A 18 -16.46 7.51 -5.44
CA ASP A 18 -16.73 8.32 -6.62
C ASP A 18 -16.08 9.70 -6.48
N LEU A 19 -16.16 10.33 -5.31
CA LEU A 19 -15.53 11.62 -5.02
C LEU A 19 -14.01 11.51 -5.04
N ALA A 20 -13.44 10.50 -4.38
CA ALA A 20 -11.99 10.31 -4.33
C ALA A 20 -11.39 10.13 -5.74
N ARG A 21 -12.05 9.37 -6.62
CA ARG A 21 -11.61 9.23 -8.02
C ARG A 21 -11.72 10.52 -8.83
N GLN A 22 -12.72 11.35 -8.56
CA GLN A 22 -12.95 12.60 -9.29
C GLN A 22 -12.02 13.73 -8.84
N VAL A 23 -11.63 13.76 -7.56
CA VAL A 23 -10.78 14.83 -6.99
C VAL A 23 -9.29 14.61 -7.28
N ALA A 24 -8.87 13.38 -7.59
CA ALA A 24 -7.48 13.08 -7.94
C ALA A 24 -6.95 13.92 -9.12
N LEU A 25 -7.73 14.07 -10.20
CA LEU A 25 -7.32 14.87 -11.36
C LEU A 25 -7.19 16.37 -11.03
N PRO A 26 -8.18 17.05 -10.41
CA PRO A 26 -8.01 18.42 -9.93
C PRO A 26 -6.78 18.61 -9.03
N CYS A 27 -6.52 17.71 -8.07
CA CYS A 27 -5.33 17.81 -7.24
C CYS A 27 -4.04 17.78 -8.07
N TYR A 28 -3.97 16.92 -9.08
CA TYR A 28 -2.84 16.88 -10.01
C TYR A 28 -2.73 18.15 -10.86
N MET A 29 -3.83 18.59 -11.48
CA MET A 29 -3.85 19.75 -12.39
C MET A 29 -3.51 21.07 -11.70
N PHE A 30 -3.91 21.23 -10.44
CA PHE A 30 -3.62 22.41 -9.64
C PHE A 30 -2.34 22.27 -8.80
N ASP A 31 -1.51 21.25 -9.07
CA ASP A 31 -0.24 20.98 -8.40
C ASP A 31 -0.36 20.86 -6.85
N HIS A 32 -1.51 20.37 -6.39
CA HIS A 32 -1.85 20.23 -4.99
C HIS A 32 -1.36 18.89 -4.43
N ALA A 33 -0.05 18.82 -4.15
CA ALA A 33 0.65 17.59 -3.78
C ALA A 33 0.07 16.87 -2.55
N SER A 34 -0.27 17.61 -1.49
CA SER A 34 -0.80 17.03 -0.26
C SER A 34 -2.16 16.38 -0.46
N GLY A 35 -3.13 17.08 -1.07
CA GLY A 35 -4.43 16.47 -1.35
C GLY A 35 -4.36 15.37 -2.41
N PHE A 36 -3.41 15.42 -3.35
CA PHE A 36 -3.20 14.31 -4.28
C PHE A 36 -2.78 13.03 -3.56
N ALA A 37 -1.79 13.13 -2.66
CA ALA A 37 -1.33 12.01 -1.84
C ALA A 37 -2.43 11.50 -0.92
N GLU A 38 -3.17 12.40 -0.26
CA GLU A 38 -4.25 12.05 0.66
C GLU A 38 -5.37 11.27 -0.03
N VAL A 39 -5.83 11.75 -1.19
CA VAL A 39 -6.89 11.09 -1.99
C VAL A 39 -6.42 9.75 -2.54
N THR A 40 -5.19 9.68 -3.05
CA THR A 40 -4.65 8.42 -3.60
C THR A 40 -4.39 7.40 -2.50
N LYS A 41 -3.89 7.80 -1.33
CA LYS A 41 -3.80 6.95 -0.14
C LYS A 41 -5.18 6.43 0.21
N TRP A 42 -6.18 7.32 0.35
CA TRP A 42 -7.53 6.91 0.67
C TRP A 42 -8.07 5.85 -0.31
N LEU A 43 -7.88 6.05 -1.62
CA LEU A 43 -8.29 5.09 -2.65
C LEU A 43 -7.57 3.74 -2.53
N ALA A 44 -6.26 3.74 -2.32
CA ALA A 44 -5.50 2.50 -2.17
C ALA A 44 -6.03 1.65 -1.00
N TYR A 45 -6.38 2.29 0.12
CA TYR A 45 -6.81 1.62 1.34
C TYR A 45 -8.30 1.28 1.39
N ASN A 46 -9.17 2.14 0.87
CA ASN A 46 -10.63 2.06 1.07
C ASN A 46 -11.40 1.54 -0.14
N PHE A 47 -10.88 1.69 -1.35
CA PHE A 47 -11.57 1.19 -2.54
C PHE A 47 -11.63 -0.35 -2.52
N ALA A 48 -12.75 -0.94 -2.95
CA ALA A 48 -12.87 -2.39 -3.08
C ALA A 48 -12.58 -2.83 -4.53
N GLY A 49 -11.76 -3.88 -4.70
CA GLY A 49 -11.43 -4.41 -6.02
C GLY A 49 -10.44 -3.55 -6.83
N HIS A 50 -10.67 -3.47 -8.15
CA HIS A 50 -9.75 -2.83 -9.09
C HIS A 50 -10.10 -1.35 -9.30
N ILE A 51 -9.14 -0.46 -9.01
CA ILE A 51 -9.34 0.98 -9.20
C ILE A 51 -9.42 1.25 -10.69
N THR A 52 -10.47 1.95 -11.12
CA THR A 52 -10.71 2.33 -12.51
C THR A 52 -10.96 3.83 -12.59
N GLU A 53 -10.65 4.44 -13.73
CA GLU A 53 -11.06 5.81 -14.03
C GLU A 53 -12.59 5.93 -13.92
N LYS A 54 -13.07 6.96 -13.22
CA LYS A 54 -14.49 7.29 -13.14
C LYS A 54 -14.77 8.52 -13.96
N ARG A 55 -15.71 8.40 -14.90
CA ARG A 55 -16.23 9.55 -15.64
C ARG A 55 -17.47 10.11 -14.94
N PRO A 56 -17.60 11.44 -14.84
CA PRO A 56 -18.84 12.07 -14.37
C PRO A 56 -20.04 11.63 -15.21
N LYS A 57 -21.19 11.45 -14.57
CA LYS A 57 -22.44 11.12 -15.26
C LYS A 57 -22.79 12.24 -16.26
N GLY A 58 -23.12 11.86 -17.50
CA GLY A 58 -23.49 12.81 -18.56
C GLY A 58 -22.31 13.36 -19.38
N PHE A 59 -21.06 12.99 -19.07
CA PHE A 59 -19.90 13.40 -19.86
C PHE A 59 -19.82 12.61 -21.19
N LYS A 60 -20.01 13.29 -22.32
CA LYS A 60 -20.18 12.66 -23.65
C LYS A 60 -18.88 12.33 -24.39
N TRP A 61 -17.74 12.86 -23.95
CA TRP A 61 -16.48 12.76 -24.70
C TRP A 61 -15.69 11.51 -24.32
N HIS A 62 -15.86 10.44 -25.11
CA HIS A 62 -15.32 9.12 -24.76
C HIS A 62 -13.80 8.97 -24.88
N HIS A 63 -13.11 9.88 -25.55
CA HIS A 63 -11.66 9.83 -25.76
C HIS A 63 -10.86 10.69 -24.76
N MET A 64 -11.52 11.53 -23.95
CA MET A 64 -10.83 12.29 -22.90
C MET A 64 -10.57 11.38 -21.69
N ARG A 65 -9.32 11.38 -21.23
CA ARG A 65 -8.94 10.79 -19.94
C ARG A 65 -9.21 11.81 -18.84
N LEU A 66 -10.05 11.44 -17.88
CA LEU A 66 -10.45 12.25 -16.72
C LEU A 66 -9.77 11.76 -15.43
N ALA A 67 -8.67 11.03 -15.56
CA ALA A 67 -7.76 10.70 -14.47
C ALA A 67 -6.41 11.39 -14.70
N PRO A 68 -5.61 11.61 -13.62
CA PRO A 68 -4.23 12.05 -13.77
C PRO A 68 -3.45 11.14 -14.74
N PRO A 69 -2.44 11.67 -15.45
CA PRO A 69 -1.50 10.85 -16.20
C PRO A 69 -0.87 9.80 -15.29
N ASP A 70 -0.75 8.56 -15.78
CA ASP A 70 -0.16 7.44 -15.02
C ASP A 70 -0.83 7.19 -13.66
N PHE A 71 -2.16 7.32 -13.59
CA PHE A 71 -2.90 7.12 -12.35
C PHE A 71 -3.31 5.65 -12.12
N VAL A 72 -4.09 5.06 -13.04
CA VAL A 72 -4.75 3.75 -12.81
C VAL A 72 -3.75 2.62 -12.56
N GLY A 73 -2.64 2.57 -13.31
CA GLY A 73 -1.60 1.55 -13.15
C GLY A 73 -0.94 1.61 -11.77
N PRO A 74 -0.29 2.72 -11.40
CA PRO A 74 0.27 2.94 -10.08
C PRO A 74 -0.70 2.73 -8.92
N MET A 75 -1.96 3.17 -9.06
CA MET A 75 -2.97 2.95 -8.02
C MET A 75 -3.25 1.46 -7.77
N ASN A 76 -3.36 0.65 -8.82
CA ASN A 76 -3.56 -0.79 -8.65
C ASN A 76 -2.28 -1.50 -8.22
N HIS A 77 -1.10 -1.00 -8.61
CA HIS A 77 0.17 -1.45 -8.09
C HIS A 77 0.27 -1.20 -6.58
N ALA A 78 -0.12 -0.02 -6.08
CA ALA A 78 -0.17 0.27 -4.65
C ALA A 78 -1.01 -0.75 -3.88
N ARG A 79 -2.20 -1.09 -4.41
CA ARG A 79 -3.07 -2.13 -3.82
C ARG A 79 -2.40 -3.51 -3.83
N GLY A 80 -1.75 -3.89 -4.91
CA GLY A 80 -0.98 -5.14 -5.00
C GLY A 80 0.19 -5.19 -4.00
N SER A 81 0.89 -4.07 -3.82
CA SER A 81 1.99 -3.95 -2.87
C SER A 81 1.49 -4.00 -1.41
N LEU A 82 0.35 -3.38 -1.11
CA LEU A 82 -0.31 -3.49 0.20
C LEU A 82 -0.69 -4.95 0.51
N ARG A 83 -1.26 -5.68 -0.46
CA ARG A 83 -1.52 -7.12 -0.31
C ARG A 83 -0.25 -7.89 0.02
N THR A 84 0.83 -7.61 -0.70
CA THR A 84 2.12 -8.24 -0.51
C THR A 84 2.69 -7.92 0.87
N SER A 85 2.57 -6.68 1.33
CA SER A 85 2.99 -6.23 2.66
C SER A 85 2.24 -6.98 3.77
N ILE A 86 0.92 -7.10 3.66
CA ILE A 86 0.11 -7.85 4.63
C ILE A 86 0.54 -9.31 4.63
N HIS A 87 0.63 -9.94 3.45
CA HIS A 87 1.03 -11.34 3.33
C HIS A 87 2.40 -11.59 3.96
N ARG A 88 3.41 -10.75 3.66
CA ARG A 88 4.75 -10.86 4.24
C ARG A 88 4.71 -10.71 5.77
N GLY A 89 3.95 -9.73 6.28
CA GLY A 89 3.81 -9.51 7.72
C GLY A 89 3.23 -10.72 8.43
N ILE A 90 2.09 -11.25 7.97
CA ILE A 90 1.45 -12.42 8.60
C ILE A 90 2.24 -13.72 8.37
N TRP A 91 3.10 -13.78 7.35
CA TRP A 91 3.94 -14.95 7.07
C TRP A 91 5.25 -14.96 7.85
N SER A 92 5.82 -13.80 8.19
CA SER A 92 7.18 -13.68 8.73
C SER A 92 7.44 -14.60 9.94
N GLY A 93 6.68 -14.44 11.02
CA GLY A 93 6.85 -15.24 12.23
C GLY A 93 6.53 -16.72 12.01
N ILE A 94 5.43 -17.02 11.32
CA ILE A 94 4.99 -18.41 11.12
C ILE A 94 5.90 -19.17 10.16
N GLY A 95 6.43 -18.51 9.15
CA GLY A 95 7.45 -19.05 8.25
C GLY A 95 8.71 -19.43 9.02
N SER A 96 9.16 -18.56 9.94
CA SER A 96 10.29 -18.87 10.84
C SER A 96 10.01 -20.09 11.72
N LEU A 97 8.81 -20.21 12.29
CA LEU A 97 8.38 -21.41 13.02
C LEU A 97 8.43 -22.66 12.14
N LEU A 98 7.87 -22.61 10.93
CA LEU A 98 7.82 -23.76 10.02
C LEU A 98 9.21 -24.20 9.56
N THR A 99 10.12 -23.26 9.31
CA THR A 99 11.50 -23.56 8.92
C THR A 99 12.31 -24.17 10.07
N ARG A 100 12.17 -23.63 11.28
CA ARG A 100 13.04 -23.99 12.42
C ARG A 100 12.44 -25.08 13.29
N GLY A 101 11.12 -25.13 13.39
CA GLY A 101 10.34 -26.01 14.25
C GLY A 101 10.78 -27.47 14.23
N PRO A 102 10.96 -28.10 13.06
CA PRO A 102 11.42 -29.49 12.96
C PRO A 102 12.77 -29.78 13.63
N TYR A 103 13.62 -28.76 13.80
CA TYR A 103 15.00 -28.94 14.26
C TYR A 103 15.25 -28.36 15.66
N VAL A 104 14.52 -27.32 16.07
CA VAL A 104 14.80 -26.56 17.30
C VAL A 104 13.64 -26.49 18.29
N CYS A 105 12.44 -26.96 17.91
CA CYS A 105 11.30 -26.98 18.81
C CYS A 105 11.54 -28.01 19.93
N LYS A 106 11.43 -27.57 21.19
CA LYS A 106 11.65 -28.46 22.36
C LYS A 106 10.42 -29.21 22.82
N CYS A 107 9.23 -28.80 22.37
CA CYS A 107 7.96 -29.36 22.82
C CYS A 107 7.20 -30.08 21.69
N ASP A 108 7.85 -30.32 20.55
CA ASP A 108 7.31 -31.01 19.36
C ASP A 108 5.95 -30.50 18.86
N SER A 109 5.59 -29.28 19.24
CA SER A 109 4.26 -28.70 19.01
C SER A 109 4.25 -27.73 17.83
N TRP A 110 5.34 -27.58 17.09
CA TRP A 110 5.48 -26.58 16.03
C TRP A 110 4.45 -26.76 14.92
N ALA A 111 4.16 -27.99 14.52
CA ALA A 111 3.17 -28.29 13.48
C ALA A 111 1.75 -27.94 13.96
N SER A 112 1.40 -28.34 15.18
CA SER A 112 0.12 -27.99 15.80
C SER A 112 -0.04 -26.48 15.98
N THR A 113 1.03 -25.78 16.38
CA THR A 113 1.06 -24.32 16.52
C THR A 113 0.76 -23.67 15.16
N ALA A 114 1.40 -24.12 14.09
CA ALA A 114 1.13 -23.61 12.75
C ALA A 114 -0.30 -23.90 12.26
N GLY A 115 -0.83 -25.09 12.55
CA GLY A 115 -2.21 -25.43 12.24
C GLY A 115 -3.21 -24.50 12.92
N HIS A 116 -3.01 -24.22 14.22
CA HIS A 116 -3.85 -23.29 14.98
C HIS A 116 -3.72 -21.86 14.49
N TYR A 117 -2.52 -21.43 14.07
CA TYR A 117 -2.30 -20.12 13.48
C TYR A 117 -3.09 -19.94 12.18
N PHE A 118 -3.00 -20.89 11.25
CA PHE A 118 -3.78 -20.82 10.00
C PHE A 118 -5.28 -20.95 10.24
N ALA A 119 -5.71 -21.78 11.19
CA ALA A 119 -7.11 -21.86 11.60
C ALA A 119 -7.61 -20.50 12.14
N GLY A 120 -6.82 -19.83 12.99
CA GLY A 120 -7.09 -18.49 13.48
C GLY A 120 -7.22 -17.47 12.35
N LEU A 121 -6.31 -17.50 11.37
CA LEU A 121 -6.36 -16.60 10.20
C LEU A 121 -7.62 -16.85 9.35
N VAL A 122 -7.98 -18.11 9.08
CA VAL A 122 -9.19 -18.45 8.33
C VAL A 122 -10.45 -17.95 9.05
N ASN A 123 -10.49 -18.04 10.39
CA ASN A 123 -11.62 -17.58 11.20
C ASN A 123 -11.84 -16.06 11.13
N THR A 124 -10.82 -15.28 10.79
CA THR A 124 -10.98 -13.83 10.59
C THR A 124 -11.75 -13.46 9.33
N THR A 125 -11.94 -14.38 8.37
CA THR A 125 -12.44 -14.14 7.00
C THR A 125 -11.50 -13.31 6.09
N ALA A 126 -10.44 -12.73 6.62
CA ALA A 126 -9.43 -12.01 5.84
C ALA A 126 -8.55 -12.92 4.98
N TYR A 127 -8.42 -14.20 5.36
CA TYR A 127 -7.54 -15.19 4.73
C TYR A 127 -8.34 -16.25 3.94
N PRO A 128 -7.88 -16.70 2.76
CA PRO A 128 -6.64 -16.32 2.05
C PRO A 128 -6.76 -14.97 1.31
N LEU A 129 -5.71 -14.16 1.39
CA LEU A 129 -5.68 -12.79 0.84
C LEU A 129 -5.95 -12.77 -0.68
N GLU A 130 -5.57 -13.82 -1.40
CA GLU A 130 -5.80 -14.03 -2.84
C GLU A 130 -7.26 -13.85 -3.23
N LYS A 131 -8.17 -14.37 -2.39
CA LYS A 131 -9.60 -14.35 -2.65
C LYS A 131 -10.22 -13.05 -2.14
N THR A 132 -9.79 -12.59 -0.97
CA THR A 132 -10.41 -11.47 -0.26
C THR A 132 -10.06 -10.10 -0.87
N PHE A 133 -8.82 -9.89 -1.34
CA PHE A 133 -8.40 -8.59 -1.90
C PHE A 133 -9.19 -8.12 -3.14
N SER A 134 -9.77 -9.07 -3.88
CA SER A 134 -10.58 -8.76 -5.07
C SER A 134 -11.96 -8.18 -4.74
N LYS A 135 -12.46 -8.43 -3.52
CA LYS A 135 -13.82 -8.09 -3.07
C LYS A 135 -13.86 -7.10 -1.92
N SER A 136 -12.76 -6.97 -1.19
CA SER A 136 -12.67 -6.15 0.01
C SER A 136 -11.68 -5.01 -0.17
N SER A 137 -11.87 -3.96 0.62
CA SER A 137 -10.87 -2.91 0.79
C SER A 137 -9.77 -3.39 1.73
N VAL A 138 -8.62 -2.73 1.68
CA VAL A 138 -7.51 -3.01 2.61
C VAL A 138 -7.95 -2.71 4.04
N MET A 139 -8.71 -1.64 4.25
CA MET A 139 -9.23 -1.29 5.58
C MET A 139 -10.15 -2.37 6.16
N MET A 140 -11.03 -2.97 5.34
CA MET A 140 -11.86 -4.09 5.80
C MET A 140 -11.00 -5.31 6.15
N ILE A 141 -10.05 -5.69 5.30
CA ILE A 141 -9.13 -6.82 5.56
C ILE A 141 -8.35 -6.60 6.87
N LEU A 142 -7.86 -5.38 7.10
CA LEU A 142 -7.14 -5.04 8.33
C LEU A 142 -8.08 -4.97 9.55
N ALA A 143 -9.36 -4.66 9.38
CA ALA A 143 -10.35 -4.75 10.45
C ALA A 143 -10.64 -6.21 10.80
N ASP A 144 -10.81 -7.07 9.80
CA ASP A 144 -11.05 -8.49 9.94
C ASP A 144 -9.87 -9.18 10.66
N LEU A 145 -8.63 -8.90 10.24
CA LEU A 145 -7.42 -9.40 10.91
C LEU A 145 -7.30 -8.96 12.38
N LYS A 146 -7.99 -7.89 12.81
CA LYS A 146 -8.01 -7.48 14.23
C LYS A 146 -8.68 -8.52 15.11
N SER A 147 -9.59 -9.32 14.55
CA SER A 147 -10.29 -10.40 15.26
C SER A 147 -9.47 -11.69 15.37
N PHE A 148 -8.25 -11.70 14.82
CA PHE A 148 -7.35 -12.84 14.94
C PHE A 148 -7.11 -13.17 16.41
N THR A 149 -7.42 -14.40 16.77
CA THR A 149 -7.14 -14.95 18.09
C THR A 149 -6.60 -16.35 17.90
N MET A 150 -5.66 -16.72 18.77
CA MET A 150 -5.07 -18.04 18.73
C MET A 150 -4.80 -18.50 20.16
N LYS A 151 -5.34 -19.67 20.51
CA LYS A 151 -4.95 -20.32 21.75
C LYS A 151 -3.48 -20.71 21.67
N GLN A 152 -2.71 -20.23 22.66
CA GLN A 152 -1.34 -20.66 22.87
C GLN A 152 -1.26 -22.18 22.86
N HIS A 153 -0.32 -22.70 22.08
CA HIS A 153 -0.10 -24.13 21.93
C HIS A 153 1.40 -24.39 22.03
N GLY A 154 1.78 -25.36 22.87
CA GLY A 154 3.19 -25.64 23.16
C GLY A 154 3.79 -24.73 24.23
N SER A 155 4.81 -25.22 24.91
CA SER A 155 5.43 -24.58 26.08
C SER A 155 6.82 -24.00 25.81
N CYS A 156 7.38 -24.23 24.62
CA CYS A 156 8.70 -23.70 24.26
C CYS A 156 8.59 -22.28 23.69
N SER A 157 9.66 -21.50 23.83
CA SER A 157 9.72 -20.10 23.39
C SER A 157 9.40 -19.88 21.90
N LEU A 158 9.55 -20.91 21.06
CA LEU A 158 9.22 -20.85 19.64
C LEU A 158 7.70 -20.96 19.41
N CYS A 159 7.04 -21.91 20.10
CA CYS A 159 5.61 -22.16 19.96
C CYS A 159 4.77 -21.17 20.76
N SER A 160 5.30 -20.70 21.89
CA SER A 160 4.66 -19.72 22.79
C SER A 160 4.83 -18.26 22.35
N THR A 161 5.27 -18.04 21.10
CA THR A 161 5.36 -16.70 20.50
C THR A 161 4.02 -15.99 20.62
N ASP A 162 4.04 -14.67 20.81
CA ASP A 162 2.83 -13.85 20.79
C ASP A 162 2.32 -13.67 19.35
N TRP A 163 1.60 -14.68 18.87
CA TRP A 163 1.05 -14.71 17.51
C TRP A 163 0.01 -13.61 17.26
N GLU A 164 -0.73 -13.21 18.29
CA GLU A 164 -1.69 -12.10 18.19
C GLU A 164 -0.93 -10.77 18.03
N GLY A 165 0.15 -10.58 18.79
CA GLY A 165 1.08 -9.47 18.64
C GLY A 165 1.72 -9.40 17.25
N GLU A 166 2.15 -10.54 16.69
CA GLU A 166 2.71 -10.63 15.33
C GLU A 166 1.70 -10.17 14.26
N VAL A 167 0.46 -10.68 14.32
CA VAL A 167 -0.61 -10.26 13.39
C VAL A 167 -0.98 -8.79 13.60
N ALA A 168 -1.04 -8.31 14.85
CA ALA A 168 -1.29 -6.91 15.16
C ALA A 168 -0.19 -5.99 14.60
N HIS A 169 1.08 -6.40 14.71
CA HIS A 169 2.22 -5.68 14.16
C HIS A 169 2.14 -5.62 12.63
N ALA A 170 1.86 -6.75 11.96
CA ALA A 170 1.67 -6.82 10.51
C ALA A 170 0.59 -5.83 10.03
N ARG A 171 -0.51 -5.69 10.78
CA ARG A 171 -1.57 -4.71 10.48
C ARG A 171 -1.07 -3.27 10.59
N VAL A 172 -0.34 -2.94 11.65
CA VAL A 172 0.22 -1.58 11.86
C VAL A 172 1.20 -1.22 10.74
N MET A 173 2.07 -2.16 10.35
CA MET A 173 2.99 -1.94 9.23
C MET A 173 2.26 -1.73 7.91
N ALA A 174 1.23 -2.52 7.63
CA ALA A 174 0.41 -2.35 6.43
C ALA A 174 -0.33 -0.99 6.40
N LEU A 175 -0.83 -0.49 7.54
CA LEU A 175 -1.49 0.83 7.63
C LEU A 175 -0.55 2.00 7.31
N ARG A 176 0.75 1.82 7.50
CA ARG A 176 1.78 2.84 7.26
C ARG A 176 2.55 2.62 5.96
N TYR A 177 2.26 1.54 5.24
CA TYR A 177 3.06 1.12 4.10
C TYR A 177 3.03 2.11 2.92
N PHE A 178 1.90 2.77 2.66
CA PHE A 178 1.74 3.64 1.49
C PHE A 178 1.16 5.00 1.88
N ASP A 179 1.81 6.08 1.45
CA ASP A 179 1.43 7.45 1.79
C ASP A 179 0.66 8.18 0.69
N GLY A 180 0.34 7.47 -0.38
CA GLY A 180 -0.23 8.06 -1.59
C GLY A 180 0.82 8.25 -2.68
N LEU A 181 0.34 8.58 -3.87
CA LEU A 181 1.21 8.97 -4.98
C LEU A 181 1.78 10.36 -4.73
N CYS A 182 3.05 10.56 -5.08
CA CYS A 182 3.78 11.79 -4.90
C CYS A 182 4.01 12.46 -6.25
N ILE A 183 3.39 13.64 -6.47
CA ILE A 183 3.54 14.43 -7.71
C ILE A 183 5.02 14.71 -8.00
N ASP A 184 5.79 15.09 -6.97
CA ASP A 184 7.21 15.42 -7.13
C ASP A 184 8.02 14.20 -7.60
N CYS A 185 7.73 13.00 -7.07
CA CYS A 185 8.36 11.76 -7.54
C CYS A 185 7.95 11.41 -8.97
N MET A 186 6.67 11.59 -9.32
CA MET A 186 6.18 11.38 -10.68
C MET A 186 6.91 12.30 -11.65
N ASP A 187 6.96 13.60 -11.37
CA ASP A 187 7.55 14.61 -12.25
C ASP A 187 9.06 14.48 -12.38
N ARG A 188 9.79 14.17 -11.29
CA ARG A 188 11.23 13.94 -11.34
C ARG A 188 11.58 12.69 -12.16
N SER A 189 10.79 11.63 -12.08
CA SER A 189 11.10 10.36 -12.75
C SER A 189 10.64 10.29 -14.21
N ARG A 190 9.82 11.25 -14.67
CA ARG A 190 9.39 11.34 -16.07
C ARG A 190 10.58 11.61 -17.00
N PRO A 191 10.73 10.85 -18.10
CA PRO A 191 11.79 11.09 -19.07
C PRO A 191 11.72 12.52 -19.62
N LYS A 192 12.74 13.33 -19.34
CA LYS A 192 12.91 14.64 -19.95
C LYS A 192 13.52 14.48 -21.35
N ARG A 193 13.13 15.34 -22.29
CA ARG A 193 13.54 15.25 -23.71
C ARG A 193 15.04 15.48 -23.93
N GLU A 194 15.73 16.07 -22.96
CA GLU A 194 17.17 16.30 -22.98
C GLU A 194 17.87 15.30 -22.04
N ASN A 195 18.88 14.65 -22.62
CA ASN A 195 19.79 13.61 -22.12
C ASN A 195 19.75 13.18 -20.64
N GLY A 196 19.89 11.86 -20.47
CA GLY A 196 20.06 11.19 -19.17
C GLY A 196 21.41 11.49 -18.53
N ASP A 197 21.54 12.68 -17.96
CA ASP A 197 22.67 13.06 -17.12
C ASP A 197 22.67 12.28 -15.79
N VAL A 198 23.87 12.00 -15.29
CA VAL A 198 24.10 11.38 -13.97
C VAL A 198 23.41 12.18 -12.86
N ASP A 199 23.34 13.50 -12.99
CA ASP A 199 22.65 14.38 -12.03
C ASP A 199 21.13 14.18 -12.02
N TYR A 200 20.52 13.81 -13.15
CA TYR A 200 19.11 13.43 -13.19
C TYR A 200 18.87 12.14 -12.38
N TRP A 201 19.79 11.16 -12.48
CA TRP A 201 19.68 9.90 -11.73
C TRP A 201 19.95 10.07 -10.24
N ARG A 202 20.93 10.91 -9.85
CA ARG A 202 21.21 11.25 -8.44
C ARG A 202 20.05 11.92 -7.73
N GLN A 203 19.22 12.68 -8.46
CA GLN A 203 18.01 13.30 -7.92
C GLN A 203 16.86 12.30 -7.68
N LEU A 204 17.02 11.05 -8.10
CA LEU A 204 16.03 9.99 -7.99
C LEU A 204 16.38 8.96 -6.92
N GLU A 205 17.62 8.88 -6.46
CA GLU A 205 18.06 8.01 -5.36
C GLU A 205 17.58 8.55 -4.00
N SER A 206 17.55 7.66 -3.00
CA SER A 206 17.37 8.10 -1.61
C SER A 206 18.58 8.93 -1.17
N ILE A 207 18.34 10.02 -0.45
CA ILE A 207 19.40 10.80 0.20
C ILE A 207 19.45 10.37 1.66
N ASP A 208 20.57 9.81 2.10
CA ASP A 208 20.75 9.25 3.45
C ASP A 208 19.64 8.25 3.86
N GLY A 209 19.15 7.46 2.89
CA GLY A 209 18.05 6.50 3.08
C GLY A 209 16.66 7.12 3.13
N ARG A 210 16.51 8.44 2.94
CA ARG A 210 15.22 9.11 2.84
C ARG A 210 14.78 9.25 1.39
N TRP A 211 13.52 8.90 1.13
CA TRP A 211 12.92 8.89 -0.19
C TRP A 211 12.12 10.16 -0.53
N ASP A 212 11.93 11.04 0.46
CA ASP A 212 11.09 12.24 0.39
C ASP A 212 11.86 13.57 0.48
N GLU A 213 13.20 13.55 0.50
CA GLU A 213 14.03 14.74 0.75
C GLU A 213 13.74 15.93 -0.18
N ASN A 214 13.38 15.64 -1.42
CA ASN A 214 13.04 16.67 -2.42
C ASN A 214 11.53 16.78 -2.68
N CYS A 215 10.69 16.25 -1.79
CA CYS A 215 9.24 16.20 -1.94
C CYS A 215 8.53 17.19 -1.01
N ARG A 216 7.40 17.75 -1.48
CA ARG A 216 6.52 18.63 -0.70
C ARG A 216 5.69 17.88 0.34
N ILE A 217 5.66 16.55 0.24
CA ILE A 217 4.97 15.66 1.18
C ILE A 217 5.99 14.67 1.76
N ARG A 218 5.77 14.25 3.00
CA ARG A 218 6.54 13.15 3.60
C ARG A 218 6.02 11.81 3.13
N HIS A 219 6.92 10.92 2.77
CA HIS A 219 6.59 9.55 2.38
C HIS A 219 7.81 8.63 2.41
N ASP A 220 7.57 7.33 2.51
CA ASP A 220 8.64 6.34 2.45
C ASP A 220 8.86 5.78 1.03
N GLU A 221 9.76 4.80 0.94
CA GLU A 221 10.14 4.08 -0.29
C GLU A 221 8.94 3.59 -1.11
N PRO A 222 7.87 2.98 -0.53
CA PRO A 222 6.80 2.44 -1.35
C PRO A 222 6.09 3.51 -2.17
N SER A 223 5.85 4.69 -1.58
CA SER A 223 5.25 5.83 -2.28
C SER A 223 6.14 6.36 -3.39
N TRP A 224 7.46 6.43 -3.18
CA TRP A 224 8.43 6.77 -4.23
C TRP A 224 8.38 5.75 -5.38
N TYR A 225 8.48 4.46 -5.05
CA TYR A 225 8.57 3.36 -6.01
C TYR A 225 7.33 3.24 -6.88
N ILE A 226 6.16 3.42 -6.26
CA ILE A 226 4.85 3.33 -6.93
C ILE A 226 4.62 4.58 -7.80
N SER A 227 5.10 5.75 -7.37
CA SER A 227 4.98 7.01 -8.12
C SER A 227 5.92 7.11 -9.33
N TRP A 228 6.79 6.12 -9.53
CA TRP A 228 7.78 6.11 -10.61
C TRP A 228 7.14 6.09 -12.01
N CYS A 229 7.45 7.10 -12.80
CA CYS A 229 7.01 7.27 -14.19
C CYS A 229 8.14 7.05 -15.22
N GLY A 230 9.34 6.67 -14.79
CA GLY A 230 10.48 6.37 -15.66
C GLY A 230 10.51 4.93 -16.17
N ARG A 231 11.57 4.54 -16.89
CA ARG A 231 11.76 3.15 -17.34
C ARG A 231 12.01 2.19 -16.17
N ALA A 232 11.49 0.97 -16.24
CA ALA A 232 11.61 -0.03 -15.18
C ALA A 232 13.07 -0.45 -14.90
N GLU A 233 13.88 -0.58 -15.95
CA GLU A 233 15.32 -0.91 -15.86
C GLU A 233 16.11 0.12 -15.05
N HIS A 234 15.69 1.38 -15.11
CA HIS A 234 16.35 2.45 -14.35
C HIS A 234 15.94 2.41 -12.89
N ARG A 235 14.66 2.17 -12.60
CA ARG A 235 14.17 2.02 -11.22
C ARG A 235 14.91 0.91 -10.47
N GLN A 236 15.21 -0.21 -11.13
CA GLN A 236 15.93 -1.34 -10.52
C GLN A 236 17.37 -1.02 -10.12
N LYS A 237 17.97 0.04 -10.67
CA LYS A 237 19.35 0.44 -10.34
C LYS A 237 19.42 1.37 -9.12
N LEU A 238 18.27 1.89 -8.68
CA LEU A 238 18.16 2.88 -7.60
C LEU A 238 17.72 2.25 -6.27
N VAL A 239 17.47 0.93 -6.26
CA VAL A 239 17.00 0.12 -5.12
C VAL A 239 18.09 -0.85 -4.69
#